data_AF-A0A3D5M4A7-F1
#
_entry.id   AF-A0A3D5M4A7-F1
#
_cell.length_a   1.000
_cell.length_b   1.000
_cell.length_c   1.000
_cell.angle_alpha   90.00
_cell.angle_beta   90.00
_cell.angle_gamma   90.00
#
_symmetry.space_group_name_H-M   'P 1'
#
loop_
_entity.id
_entity.type
_entity.pdbx_description
1 polymer ?
#
loop_
_entity_poly.entity_id
_entity_poly.type
_entity_poly.pdbx_seq_one_letter_code
_entity_poly.pdbx_strand_id
1 'polypeptide(L)'
;EEDGHEEDGHEEDEEPDDLESLFSEQIYPLLELKCFECHGEKKQKGGLRLDLAKPAMADREFPTIIPGDASGSELILRIELPDDDEDRMPPTGDHLSLEEVSLFRKWIDGGAVWPSEEAVILEEVEESSVGTSKPAAQTPGQLPRFSPISIEDPEVIKSVESAARALTNSGVRVAPISQSDSAYEAVFRLLRKNAGDAQVQMLKGLEPVLTRLDVAGTAVSRISVAGLWKFRKLRILNLSETVTTDDDLATLASLPELTVLNLFGTQVSDAGLDILAQMRSLKRVYLWRTKVSPEGAKRLANSRPDLLVDIGEALSEEEPITQD
;
A
#
# COMPACT_ATOMS: atom_id res chain seq x y z
N GLU A 1 -26.47 25.41 48.47
CA GLU A 1 -27.45 24.59 47.76
C GLU A 1 -27.59 25.24 46.39
N GLU A 2 -26.72 24.78 45.49
CA GLU A 2 -27.10 23.96 44.31
C GLU A 2 -27.26 24.92 43.12
N ASP A 3 -26.66 24.74 41.95
CA ASP A 3 -26.36 23.51 41.22
C ASP A 3 -25.09 23.63 40.40
N GLY A 4 -24.31 22.55 40.37
CA GLY A 4 -23.37 22.26 39.31
C GLY A 4 -24.09 21.54 38.18
N HIS A 5 -23.85 21.97 36.94
CA HIS A 5 -24.09 21.14 35.76
C HIS A 5 -22.75 20.59 35.30
N GLU A 6 -22.57 19.30 35.54
CA GLU A 6 -21.60 18.46 34.85
C GLU A 6 -22.24 18.09 33.51
N GLU A 7 -21.64 18.54 32.40
CA GLU A 7 -21.94 18.04 31.06
C GLU A 7 -21.14 16.75 30.88
N ASP A 8 -21.81 15.61 31.00
CA ASP A 8 -21.30 14.30 30.58
C ASP A 8 -21.16 14.30 29.05
N GLY A 9 -19.92 14.22 28.57
CA GLY A 9 -19.60 13.94 27.18
C GLY A 9 -19.81 12.46 26.90
N HIS A 10 -20.91 12.14 26.23
CA HIS A 10 -21.12 10.83 25.62
C HIS A 10 -20.14 10.67 24.43
N GLU A 11 -19.13 9.82 24.59
CA GLU A 11 -18.52 9.12 23.46
C GLU A 11 -19.60 8.18 22.90
N GLU A 12 -20.15 8.51 21.73
CA GLU A 12 -21.09 7.66 21.01
C GLU A 12 -20.34 6.44 20.46
N ASP A 13 -20.35 5.35 21.21
CA ASP A 13 -20.06 4.02 20.66
C ASP A 13 -21.16 3.69 19.63
N GLU A 14 -20.90 3.94 18.33
CA GLU A 14 -21.83 3.59 17.24
C GLU A 14 -22.15 2.09 17.28
N GLU A 15 -23.44 1.72 17.32
CA GLU A 15 -23.85 0.32 17.40
C GLU A 15 -23.41 -0.46 16.14
N PRO A 16 -22.96 -1.73 16.28
CA PRO A 16 -22.49 -2.55 15.15
C PRO A 16 -23.47 -2.66 13.96
N ASP A 17 -24.77 -2.59 14.23
CA ASP A 17 -25.84 -2.66 13.22
C ASP A 17 -25.83 -1.44 12.27
N ASP A 18 -25.39 -0.25 12.72
CA ASP A 18 -25.33 0.96 11.89
C ASP A 18 -24.21 0.88 10.85
N LEU A 19 -23.07 0.25 11.21
CA LEU A 19 -21.91 0.13 10.34
C LEU A 19 -22.08 -0.96 9.27
N GLU A 20 -22.78 -2.07 9.58
CA GLU A 20 -23.15 -3.07 8.58
C GLU A 20 -24.17 -2.53 7.57
N SER A 21 -25.12 -1.72 8.05
CA SER A 21 -26.08 -1.00 7.19
C SER A 21 -25.38 0.02 6.29
N LEU A 22 -24.47 0.84 6.86
CA LEU A 22 -23.65 1.77 6.10
C LEU A 22 -22.92 1.06 4.96
N PHE A 23 -22.32 -0.10 5.23
CA PHE A 23 -21.66 -0.86 4.16
C PHE A 23 -22.66 -1.32 3.09
N SER A 24 -23.72 -2.01 3.49
CA SER A 24 -24.64 -2.68 2.58
C SER A 24 -25.44 -1.70 1.72
N GLU A 25 -25.88 -0.60 2.31
CA GLU A 25 -26.77 0.37 1.66
C GLU A 25 -26.01 1.45 0.89
N GLN A 26 -24.80 1.81 1.33
CA GLN A 26 -24.09 2.98 0.78
C GLN A 26 -22.72 2.64 0.19
N ILE A 27 -21.90 1.83 0.87
CA ILE A 27 -20.54 1.53 0.38
C ILE A 27 -20.54 0.50 -0.75
N TYR A 28 -21.30 -0.60 -0.61
CA TYR A 28 -21.32 -1.67 -1.59
C TYR A 28 -21.79 -1.19 -2.97
N PRO A 29 -22.89 -0.41 -3.11
CA PRO A 29 -23.28 0.15 -4.40
C PRO A 29 -22.21 1.04 -5.03
N LEU A 30 -21.47 1.81 -4.22
CA LEU A 30 -20.36 2.63 -4.70
C LEU A 30 -19.18 1.79 -5.18
N LEU A 31 -18.79 0.77 -4.44
CA LEU A 31 -17.74 -0.18 -4.83
C LEU A 31 -18.12 -0.90 -6.13
N GLU A 32 -19.37 -1.34 -6.26
CA GLU A 32 -19.87 -2.00 -7.46
C GLU A 32 -19.83 -1.07 -8.67
N LEU A 33 -20.35 0.15 -8.51
CA LEU A 33 -20.45 1.12 -9.60
C LEU A 33 -19.10 1.69 -10.03
N LYS A 34 -18.18 1.94 -9.09
CA LYS A 34 -16.94 2.70 -9.34
C LYS A 34 -15.69 1.84 -9.36
N CYS A 35 -15.69 0.67 -8.73
CA CYS A 35 -14.45 -0.10 -8.50
C CYS A 35 -14.44 -1.48 -9.19
N PHE A 36 -15.56 -2.21 -9.23
CA PHE A 36 -15.57 -3.62 -9.65
C PHE A 36 -15.25 -3.86 -11.12
N GLU A 37 -15.44 -2.86 -12.00
CA GLU A 37 -15.04 -2.98 -13.39
C GLU A 37 -13.54 -3.31 -13.54
N CYS A 38 -12.70 -2.77 -12.65
CA CYS A 38 -11.24 -2.98 -12.66
C CYS A 38 -10.71 -3.83 -11.49
N HIS A 39 -11.45 -3.92 -10.38
CA HIS A 39 -11.06 -4.58 -9.13
C HIS A 39 -12.11 -5.56 -8.61
N GLY A 40 -12.92 -6.14 -9.51
CA GLY A 40 -13.92 -7.17 -9.18
C GLY A 40 -13.49 -8.58 -9.60
N GLU A 41 -14.42 -9.52 -9.59
CA GLU A 41 -14.17 -10.91 -9.97
C GLU A 41 -13.50 -11.05 -11.35
N LYS A 42 -14.04 -10.34 -12.35
CA LYS A 42 -13.65 -10.46 -13.77
C LYS A 42 -12.31 -9.80 -14.09
N LYS A 43 -11.89 -8.79 -13.33
CA LYS A 43 -10.68 -8.01 -13.60
C LYS A 43 -10.05 -7.58 -12.29
N GLN A 44 -8.75 -7.84 -12.16
CA GLN A 44 -7.99 -7.65 -10.93
C GLN A 44 -6.76 -6.80 -11.23
N LYS A 45 -6.96 -5.54 -11.67
CA LYS A 45 -5.86 -4.62 -11.93
C LYS A 45 -5.00 -4.48 -10.67
N GLY A 46 -3.67 -4.55 -10.83
CA GLY A 46 -2.73 -4.58 -9.70
C GLY A 46 -2.91 -5.77 -8.75
N GLY A 47 -3.62 -6.84 -9.16
CA GLY A 47 -3.96 -7.97 -8.30
C GLY A 47 -4.88 -7.61 -7.14
N LEU A 48 -5.65 -6.51 -7.23
CA LEU A 48 -6.59 -6.06 -6.20
C LEU A 48 -8.02 -6.55 -6.50
N ARG A 49 -8.69 -7.02 -5.44
CA ARG A 49 -10.11 -7.41 -5.40
C ARG A 49 -10.78 -6.60 -4.29
N LEU A 50 -11.83 -5.84 -4.64
CA LEU A 50 -12.61 -4.98 -3.74
C LEU A 50 -14.04 -5.50 -3.49
N ASP A 51 -14.46 -6.51 -4.24
CA ASP A 51 -15.74 -7.22 -4.09
C ASP A 51 -15.74 -8.26 -2.97
N LEU A 52 -14.58 -8.51 -2.35
CA LEU A 52 -14.43 -9.44 -1.24
C LEU A 52 -13.65 -8.78 -0.09
N ALA A 53 -14.14 -8.95 1.14
CA ALA A 53 -13.54 -8.36 2.34
C ALA A 53 -12.08 -8.79 2.56
N LYS A 54 -11.82 -10.11 2.56
CA LYS A 54 -10.47 -10.66 2.86
C LYS A 54 -9.39 -10.17 1.88
N PRO A 55 -9.60 -10.21 0.54
CA PRO A 55 -8.64 -9.64 -0.41
C PRO A 55 -8.50 -8.11 -0.33
N ALA A 56 -9.58 -7.38 -0.04
CA ALA A 56 -9.55 -5.92 0.06
C ALA A 56 -8.72 -5.43 1.26
N MET A 57 -8.74 -6.20 2.36
CA MET A 57 -7.96 -5.94 3.58
C MET A 57 -6.69 -6.81 3.70
N ALA A 58 -6.30 -7.49 2.63
CA ALA A 58 -5.10 -8.32 2.65
C ALA A 58 -3.86 -7.46 2.89
N ASP A 59 -2.88 -8.00 3.61
CA ASP A 59 -1.59 -7.33 3.73
C ASP A 59 -0.92 -7.25 2.35
N ARG A 60 -0.72 -6.01 1.91
CA ARG A 60 -0.17 -5.62 0.63
C ARG A 60 0.94 -4.60 0.87
N GLU A 61 1.73 -4.36 -0.16
CA GLU A 61 2.79 -3.36 -0.12
C GLU A 61 2.28 -1.98 0.31
N PHE A 62 1.15 -1.58 -0.26
CA PHE A 62 0.33 -0.45 0.17
C PHE A 62 -1.03 -1.04 0.57
N PRO A 63 -1.34 -1.08 1.88
CA PRO A 63 -2.62 -1.61 2.35
C PRO A 63 -3.79 -0.84 1.71
N THR A 64 -4.67 -1.57 1.04
CA THR A 64 -5.79 -0.95 0.33
C THR A 64 -6.82 -0.39 1.31
N ILE A 65 -7.20 -1.20 2.29
CA ILE A 65 -8.07 -0.82 3.40
C ILE A 65 -7.38 -1.23 4.70
N ILE A 66 -7.18 -0.27 5.59
CA ILE A 66 -6.73 -0.48 6.96
C ILE A 66 -7.95 -0.24 7.86
N PRO A 67 -8.57 -1.29 8.41
CA PRO A 67 -9.67 -1.14 9.36
C PRO A 67 -9.31 -0.18 10.50
N GLY A 68 -10.16 0.83 10.72
CA GLY A 68 -9.98 1.87 11.73
C GLY A 68 -9.11 3.05 11.28
N ASP A 69 -8.71 3.11 10.01
CA ASP A 69 -7.70 4.06 9.55
C ASP A 69 -7.85 4.44 8.07
N ALA A 70 -8.81 5.31 7.79
CA ALA A 70 -9.08 5.85 6.47
C ALA A 70 -7.88 6.61 5.92
N SER A 71 -7.19 7.39 6.75
CA SER A 71 -6.05 8.23 6.32
C SER A 71 -4.83 7.40 5.90
N GLY A 72 -4.65 6.20 6.47
CA GLY A 72 -3.62 5.25 6.09
C GLY A 72 -3.98 4.35 4.90
N SER A 73 -5.25 4.30 4.52
CA SER A 73 -5.76 3.40 3.48
C SER A 73 -5.48 3.92 2.07
N GLU A 74 -4.86 3.10 1.22
CA GLU A 74 -4.58 3.47 -0.18
C GLU A 74 -5.87 3.73 -0.96
N LEU A 75 -6.99 3.10 -0.59
CA LEU A 75 -8.29 3.37 -1.20
C LEU A 75 -8.68 4.86 -1.09
N ILE A 76 -8.62 5.43 0.11
CA ILE A 76 -8.98 6.84 0.36
C ILE A 76 -8.04 7.78 -0.36
N LEU A 77 -6.73 7.49 -0.34
CA LEU A 77 -5.78 8.29 -1.09
C LEU A 77 -6.20 8.40 -2.55
N ARG A 78 -6.47 7.27 -3.21
CA ARG A 78 -6.68 7.19 -4.66
C ARG A 78 -7.95 7.90 -5.11
N ILE A 79 -9.01 7.83 -4.30
CA ILE A 79 -10.30 8.49 -4.57
C ILE A 79 -10.32 9.97 -4.17
N GLU A 80 -9.25 10.48 -3.55
CA GLU A 80 -9.10 11.90 -3.21
C GLU A 80 -8.16 12.65 -4.18
N LEU A 81 -7.49 11.93 -5.09
CA LEU A 81 -6.56 12.52 -6.04
C LEU A 81 -7.29 13.42 -7.06
N PRO A 82 -6.67 14.53 -7.52
CA PRO A 82 -7.24 15.39 -8.55
C PRO A 82 -7.56 14.66 -9.86
N ASP A 83 -8.49 15.22 -10.66
CA ASP A 83 -8.90 14.61 -11.94
C ASP A 83 -7.77 14.47 -12.96
N ASP A 84 -6.73 15.29 -12.88
CA ASP A 84 -5.56 15.24 -13.76
C ASP A 84 -4.43 14.33 -13.23
N ASP A 85 -4.60 13.77 -12.04
CA ASP A 85 -3.66 12.83 -11.45
C ASP A 85 -3.86 11.43 -12.07
N GLU A 86 -2.77 10.80 -12.48
CA GLU A 86 -2.79 9.51 -13.17
C GLU A 86 -3.08 8.33 -12.25
N ASP A 87 -2.79 8.49 -10.96
CA ASP A 87 -3.02 7.48 -9.95
C ASP A 87 -4.45 7.56 -9.40
N ARG A 88 -5.23 8.57 -9.81
CA ARG A 88 -6.61 8.74 -9.36
C ARG A 88 -7.46 7.51 -9.69
N MET A 89 -8.38 7.20 -8.79
CA MET A 89 -9.34 6.13 -8.98
C MET A 89 -10.77 6.66 -8.80
N PRO A 90 -11.71 6.35 -9.73
CA PRO A 90 -11.51 5.56 -10.95
C PRO A 90 -10.65 6.30 -12.00
N PRO A 91 -9.87 5.58 -12.83
CA PRO A 91 -8.97 6.21 -13.80
C PRO A 91 -9.71 6.90 -14.96
N THR A 92 -10.97 6.52 -15.17
CA THR A 92 -11.85 7.04 -16.21
C THR A 92 -13.28 7.14 -15.68
N GLY A 93 -14.09 8.01 -16.28
CA GLY A 93 -15.45 8.26 -15.83
C GLY A 93 -15.52 9.26 -14.68
N ASP A 94 -16.71 9.37 -14.10
CA ASP A 94 -16.99 10.34 -13.03
C ASP A 94 -16.27 9.93 -11.75
N HIS A 95 -15.52 10.87 -11.19
CA HIS A 95 -14.86 10.73 -9.91
C HIS A 95 -15.89 10.67 -8.76
N LEU A 96 -15.45 10.24 -7.58
CA LEU A 96 -16.29 10.26 -6.39
C LEU A 96 -16.47 11.71 -5.93
N SER A 97 -17.69 12.05 -5.55
CA SER A 97 -18.02 13.29 -4.85
C SER A 97 -17.43 13.31 -3.45
N LEU A 98 -17.29 14.51 -2.87
CA LEU A 98 -16.79 14.67 -1.50
C LEU A 98 -17.67 13.94 -0.47
N GLU A 99 -18.97 13.80 -0.73
CA GLU A 99 -19.91 13.05 0.11
C GLU A 99 -19.63 11.54 0.03
N GLU A 100 -19.46 11.00 -1.18
CA GLU A 100 -19.11 9.58 -1.39
C GLU A 100 -17.76 9.23 -0.75
N VAL A 101 -16.75 10.09 -0.91
CA VAL A 101 -15.46 9.93 -0.24
C VAL A 101 -15.63 9.94 1.29
N SER A 102 -16.46 10.84 1.83
CA SER A 102 -16.72 10.92 3.27
C SER A 102 -17.37 9.65 3.81
N LEU A 103 -18.24 8.99 3.02
CA LEU A 103 -18.82 7.69 3.39
C LEU A 103 -17.73 6.61 3.48
N PHE A 104 -16.84 6.52 2.49
CA PHE A 104 -15.71 5.60 2.55
C PHE A 104 -14.82 5.85 3.77
N ARG A 105 -14.55 7.12 4.10
CA ARG A 105 -13.79 7.46 5.31
C ARG A 105 -14.50 6.99 6.57
N LYS A 106 -15.79 7.33 6.73
CA LYS A 106 -16.59 6.90 7.89
C LYS A 106 -16.58 5.38 8.05
N TRP A 107 -16.84 4.64 6.97
CA TRP A 107 -16.85 3.18 6.99
C TRP A 107 -15.49 2.59 7.38
N ILE A 108 -14.39 3.09 6.80
CA ILE A 108 -13.06 2.57 7.11
C ILE A 108 -12.65 2.92 8.54
N ASP A 109 -12.86 4.17 8.99
CA ASP A 109 -12.58 4.61 10.35
C ASP A 109 -13.43 3.84 11.39
N GLY A 110 -14.66 3.43 11.02
CA GLY A 110 -15.51 2.52 11.78
C GLY A 110 -15.07 1.05 11.78
N GLY A 111 -13.88 0.72 11.29
CA GLY A 111 -13.36 -0.65 11.28
C GLY A 111 -13.63 -1.42 9.99
N ALA A 112 -14.10 -0.75 8.94
CA ALA A 112 -14.38 -1.32 7.63
C ALA A 112 -15.26 -2.59 7.71
N VAL A 113 -16.30 -2.55 8.55
CA VAL A 113 -17.17 -3.70 8.81
C VAL A 113 -17.83 -4.16 7.51
N TRP A 114 -17.64 -5.44 7.19
CA TRP A 114 -18.32 -6.13 6.09
C TRP A 114 -19.34 -7.07 6.72
N PRO A 115 -20.60 -7.10 6.26
CA PRO A 115 -21.57 -8.07 6.74
C PRO A 115 -21.01 -9.48 6.55
N SER A 116 -21.10 -10.29 7.60
CA SER A 116 -20.55 -11.64 7.60
C SER A 116 -21.11 -12.46 6.43
N GLU A 117 -20.30 -13.36 5.86
CA GLU A 117 -20.71 -14.26 4.76
C GLU A 117 -21.98 -15.07 5.10
N GLU A 118 -22.39 -15.18 6.37
CA GLU A 118 -23.62 -15.83 6.81
C GLU A 118 -24.89 -15.00 6.57
N ALA A 119 -24.79 -13.66 6.52
CA ALA A 119 -25.93 -12.77 6.29
C ALA A 119 -26.40 -12.74 4.82
N VAL A 120 -25.54 -13.15 3.88
CA VAL A 120 -25.81 -13.13 2.43
C VAL A 120 -26.50 -14.43 1.96
N ILE A 121 -26.64 -15.45 2.83
CA ILE A 121 -27.12 -16.80 2.45
C ILE A 121 -28.66 -16.95 2.52
N LEU A 122 -29.42 -15.89 2.82
CA LEU A 122 -30.88 -16.01 2.95
C LEU A 122 -31.73 -15.81 1.68
N GLU A 123 -31.15 -15.73 0.47
CA GLU A 123 -31.99 -15.67 -0.75
C GLU A 123 -31.63 -16.60 -1.93
N GLU A 124 -30.52 -17.35 -1.94
CA GLU A 124 -30.28 -18.31 -3.04
C GLU A 124 -29.85 -19.69 -2.56
N VAL A 125 -30.79 -20.65 -2.71
CA VAL A 125 -30.61 -22.08 -2.48
C VAL A 125 -30.02 -22.78 -3.71
N GLU A 126 -29.12 -23.72 -3.41
CA GLU A 126 -28.82 -24.98 -4.13
C GLU A 126 -28.14 -24.92 -5.52
N GLU A 127 -26.82 -25.19 -5.57
CA GLU A 127 -26.30 -26.53 -5.92
C GLU A 127 -24.74 -26.59 -5.97
N SER A 128 -24.21 -27.61 -5.30
CA SER A 128 -23.17 -28.54 -5.80
C SER A 128 -21.82 -27.99 -6.32
N SER A 129 -20.75 -28.11 -5.53
CA SER A 129 -19.93 -29.34 -5.43
C SER A 129 -18.52 -29.09 -4.93
N VAL A 130 -18.10 -30.05 -4.11
CA VAL A 130 -16.76 -30.26 -3.55
C VAL A 130 -15.71 -30.39 -4.66
N GLY A 131 -14.67 -29.55 -4.58
CA GLY A 131 -13.48 -29.62 -5.44
C GLY A 131 -12.21 -29.45 -4.61
N THR A 132 -11.40 -30.51 -4.57
CA THR A 132 -10.13 -30.67 -3.86
C THR A 132 -9.18 -29.47 -3.95
N SER A 133 -8.65 -29.05 -2.80
CA SER A 133 -7.65 -27.99 -2.66
C SER A 133 -6.31 -28.41 -3.30
N LYS A 134 -6.02 -27.81 -4.45
CA LYS A 134 -4.65 -27.66 -4.96
C LYS A 134 -3.91 -26.67 -4.05
N PRO A 135 -2.58 -26.78 -3.82
CA PRO A 135 -1.87 -25.79 -3.01
C PRO A 135 -2.01 -24.44 -3.70
N ALA A 136 -2.52 -23.43 -2.97
CA ALA A 136 -2.72 -22.10 -3.50
C ALA A 136 -1.40 -21.58 -4.09
N ALA A 137 -1.37 -21.43 -5.43
CA ALA A 137 -0.40 -20.56 -6.07
C ALA A 137 -0.56 -19.19 -5.42
N GLN A 138 0.54 -18.58 -4.98
CA GLN A 138 0.51 -17.25 -4.37
C GLN A 138 -0.23 -16.31 -5.34
N THR A 139 -1.31 -15.69 -4.87
CA THR A 139 -2.05 -14.71 -5.67
C THR A 139 -1.09 -13.62 -6.11
N PRO A 140 -1.10 -13.22 -7.41
CA PRO A 140 -0.37 -12.04 -7.85
C PRO A 140 -0.72 -10.86 -6.93
N GLY A 141 0.27 -10.30 -6.23
CA GLY A 141 0.05 -9.21 -5.27
C GLY A 141 0.40 -9.54 -3.81
N GLN A 142 0.31 -10.79 -3.37
CA GLN A 142 0.59 -11.14 -1.96
C GLN A 142 2.08 -10.95 -1.61
N LEU A 143 2.37 -10.26 -0.52
CA LEU A 143 3.73 -10.12 0.00
C LEU A 143 4.22 -11.44 0.63
N PRO A 144 5.52 -11.77 0.56
CA PRO A 144 6.05 -12.85 1.37
C PRO A 144 5.88 -12.52 2.86
N ARG A 145 5.62 -13.53 3.69
CA ARG A 145 5.61 -13.34 5.14
C ARG A 145 7.00 -12.94 5.60
N PHE A 146 7.12 -11.78 6.22
CA PHE A 146 8.36 -11.31 6.80
C PHE A 146 8.56 -11.84 8.22
N SER A 147 9.81 -12.07 8.60
CA SER A 147 10.13 -12.44 9.99
C SER A 147 9.79 -11.28 10.93
N PRO A 148 9.16 -11.54 12.09
CA PRO A 148 8.86 -10.51 13.08
C PRO A 148 10.11 -9.76 13.53
N ILE A 149 9.95 -8.48 13.85
CA ILE A 149 10.97 -7.70 14.55
C ILE A 149 10.70 -7.75 16.05
N SER A 150 11.69 -8.17 16.84
CA SER A 150 11.56 -8.17 18.30
C SER A 150 12.64 -7.29 18.91
N ILE A 151 12.22 -6.18 19.51
CA ILE A 151 13.06 -5.32 20.34
C ILE A 151 12.62 -5.53 21.79
N GLU A 152 13.52 -6.04 22.62
CA GLU A 152 13.24 -6.31 24.04
C GLU A 152 13.76 -5.21 24.98
N ASP A 153 14.74 -4.41 24.53
CA ASP A 153 15.36 -3.36 25.34
C ASP A 153 14.38 -2.19 25.56
N PRO A 154 13.94 -1.91 26.81
CA PRO A 154 12.98 -0.85 27.11
C PRO A 154 13.45 0.55 26.72
N GLU A 155 14.76 0.82 26.78
CA GLU A 155 15.29 2.14 26.41
C GLU A 155 15.26 2.34 24.90
N VAL A 156 15.48 1.28 24.13
CA VAL A 156 15.36 1.31 22.66
C VAL A 156 13.89 1.51 22.27
N ILE A 157 12.96 0.78 22.90
CA ILE A 157 11.51 0.92 22.65
C ILE A 157 11.09 2.37 22.90
N LYS A 158 11.44 2.93 24.06
CA LYS A 158 11.11 4.31 24.41
C LYS A 158 11.71 5.33 23.44
N SER A 159 12.96 5.10 22.99
CA SER A 159 13.61 5.95 21.99
C SER A 159 12.89 5.90 20.64
N VAL A 160 12.49 4.70 20.19
CA VAL A 160 11.73 4.49 18.95
C VAL A 160 10.39 5.20 19.03
N GLU A 161 9.64 5.01 20.12
CA GLU A 161 8.35 5.67 20.31
C GLU A 161 8.47 7.19 20.31
N SER A 162 9.51 7.73 20.96
CA SER A 162 9.76 9.17 20.96
C SER A 162 10.09 9.69 19.55
N ALA A 163 10.88 8.95 18.78
CA ALA A 163 11.20 9.30 17.39
C ALA A 163 9.95 9.24 16.51
N ALA A 164 9.14 8.19 16.65
CA ALA A 164 7.87 8.05 15.95
C ALA A 164 6.92 9.22 16.24
N ARG A 165 6.71 9.56 17.52
CA ARG A 165 5.85 10.71 17.91
C ARG A 165 6.36 12.04 17.36
N ALA A 166 7.68 12.28 17.40
CA ALA A 166 8.26 13.50 16.84
C ALA A 166 8.02 13.62 15.33
N LEU A 167 8.13 12.50 14.62
CA LEU A 167 7.87 12.42 13.19
C LEU A 167 6.37 12.59 12.88
N THR A 168 5.48 11.99 13.69
CA THR A 168 4.03 12.22 13.63
C THR A 168 3.66 13.68 13.79
N ASN A 169 4.26 14.38 14.75
CA ASN A 169 4.04 15.81 14.97
C ASN A 169 4.52 16.70 13.81
N SER A 170 5.30 16.15 12.87
CA SER A 170 5.69 16.85 11.64
C SER A 170 4.77 16.59 10.45
N GLY A 171 3.66 15.88 10.67
CA GLY A 171 2.65 15.54 9.65
C GLY A 171 2.96 14.28 8.84
N VAL A 172 4.00 13.54 9.21
CA VAL A 172 4.29 12.21 8.65
C VAL A 172 3.47 11.17 9.39
N ARG A 173 2.77 10.28 8.69
CA ARG A 173 2.13 9.15 9.37
C ARG A 173 3.20 8.15 9.77
N VAL A 174 3.21 7.76 11.04
CA VAL A 174 4.12 6.73 11.58
C VAL A 174 3.31 5.82 12.48
N ALA A 175 3.32 4.53 12.18
CA ALA A 175 2.49 3.55 12.89
C ALA A 175 3.21 2.20 13.04
N PRO A 176 2.92 1.44 14.10
CA PRO A 176 3.28 0.02 14.17
C PRO A 176 2.48 -0.76 13.10
N ILE A 177 3.11 -1.72 12.46
CA ILE A 177 2.48 -2.55 11.41
C ILE A 177 1.71 -3.73 12.03
N SER A 178 2.19 -4.23 13.17
CA SER A 178 1.57 -5.33 13.89
C SER A 178 1.58 -5.05 15.38
N GLN A 179 0.57 -5.55 16.08
CA GLN A 179 0.55 -5.59 17.54
C GLN A 179 1.49 -6.67 18.11
N SER A 180 1.95 -7.60 17.26
CA SER A 180 2.72 -8.78 17.68
C SER A 180 4.23 -8.62 17.52
N ASP A 181 4.69 -7.51 16.92
CA ASP A 181 6.10 -7.25 16.69
C ASP A 181 6.41 -5.76 16.76
N SER A 182 7.69 -5.40 16.67
CA SER A 182 8.18 -4.03 16.78
C SER A 182 8.33 -3.36 15.41
N ALA A 183 7.68 -3.84 14.35
CA ALA A 183 7.84 -3.28 13.01
C ALA A 183 7.04 -1.97 12.84
N TYR A 184 7.67 -0.96 12.24
CA TYR A 184 7.07 0.33 11.95
C TYR A 184 6.99 0.62 10.45
N GLU A 185 5.96 1.38 10.09
CA GLU A 185 5.84 2.08 8.82
C GLU A 185 5.96 3.60 9.00
N ALA A 186 6.47 4.27 7.97
CA ALA A 186 6.44 5.73 7.86
C ALA A 186 5.97 6.15 6.47
N VAL A 187 4.96 7.02 6.40
CA VAL A 187 4.32 7.48 5.17
C VAL A 187 4.36 9.01 5.12
N PHE A 188 5.13 9.54 4.17
CA PHE A 188 5.34 10.97 3.94
C PHE A 188 4.44 11.55 2.86
N ARG A 189 3.73 10.69 2.12
CA ARG A 189 2.94 11.04 0.94
C ARG A 189 1.93 12.17 1.19
N LEU A 190 1.37 12.28 2.40
CA LEU A 190 0.46 13.38 2.80
C LEU A 190 1.13 14.76 2.78
N LEU A 191 2.45 14.82 2.93
CA LEU A 191 3.21 16.08 2.85
C LEU A 191 3.50 16.49 1.40
N ARG A 192 3.33 15.58 0.42
CA ARG A 192 3.64 15.81 -1.01
C ARG A 192 5.01 16.49 -1.16
N LYS A 193 5.12 17.51 -2.02
CA LYS A 193 6.37 18.26 -2.26
C LYS A 193 6.89 19.06 -1.06
N ASN A 194 6.15 19.16 0.05
CA ASN A 194 6.64 19.79 1.29
C ASN A 194 7.58 18.89 2.09
N ALA A 195 7.59 17.57 1.84
CA ALA A 195 8.58 16.67 2.40
C ALA A 195 9.82 16.62 1.50
N GLY A 196 10.96 17.08 2.02
CA GLY A 196 12.26 16.95 1.37
C GLY A 196 13.26 16.19 2.24
N ASP A 197 14.56 16.33 1.95
CA ASP A 197 15.61 15.60 2.67
C ASP A 197 15.65 15.90 4.17
N ALA A 198 15.23 17.10 4.58
CA ALA A 198 15.14 17.47 5.99
C ALA A 198 14.09 16.64 6.74
N GLN A 199 12.92 16.43 6.13
CA GLN A 199 11.86 15.60 6.72
C GLN A 199 12.29 14.13 6.78
N VAL A 200 12.91 13.58 5.74
CA VAL A 200 13.38 12.18 5.76
C VAL A 200 14.49 11.97 6.79
N GLN A 201 15.35 12.97 7.06
CA GLN A 201 16.34 12.89 8.13
C GLN A 201 15.71 12.73 9.54
N MET A 202 14.45 13.10 9.72
CA MET A 202 13.72 12.89 10.97
C MET A 202 13.36 11.41 11.23
N LEU A 203 13.57 10.51 10.27
CA LEU A 203 13.50 9.06 10.49
C LEU A 203 14.57 8.54 11.47
N LYS A 204 15.57 9.36 11.82
CA LYS A 204 16.58 9.02 12.84
C LYS A 204 15.89 8.59 14.14
N GLY A 205 16.29 7.43 14.65
CA GLY A 205 15.69 6.76 15.81
C GLY A 205 14.81 5.57 15.43
N LEU A 206 14.38 5.46 14.16
CA LEU A 206 13.59 4.33 13.66
C LEU A 206 14.44 3.25 12.94
N GLU A 207 15.77 3.39 12.92
CA GLU A 207 16.69 2.42 12.30
C GLU A 207 16.45 0.95 12.70
N PRO A 208 16.16 0.60 13.96
CA PRO A 208 15.97 -0.80 14.34
C PRO A 208 14.62 -1.40 13.92
N VAL A 209 13.64 -0.57 13.56
CA VAL A 209 12.23 -0.97 13.45
C VAL A 209 11.55 -0.64 12.11
N LEU A 210 12.09 0.30 11.34
CA LEU A 210 11.45 0.75 10.11
C LEU A 210 11.52 -0.34 9.03
N THR A 211 10.36 -0.83 8.61
CA THR A 211 10.24 -1.88 7.59
C THR A 211 9.52 -1.43 6.33
N ARG A 212 8.64 -0.43 6.43
CA ARG A 212 7.93 0.16 5.30
C ARG A 212 8.18 1.66 5.28
N LEU A 213 8.64 2.18 4.15
CA LEU A 213 8.83 3.60 3.94
C LEU A 213 8.15 4.03 2.64
N ASP A 214 7.22 4.97 2.75
CA ASP A 214 6.58 5.60 1.61
C ASP A 214 6.94 7.08 1.56
N VAL A 215 7.72 7.46 0.54
CA VAL A 215 8.07 8.85 0.23
C VAL A 215 7.61 9.24 -1.18
N ALA A 216 6.57 8.58 -1.68
CA ALA A 216 5.99 8.83 -2.99
C ALA A 216 5.59 10.29 -3.20
N GLY A 217 5.85 10.82 -4.38
CA GLY A 217 5.44 12.17 -4.77
C GLY A 217 6.11 13.30 -3.96
N THR A 218 7.08 13.00 -3.10
CA THR A 218 7.77 14.00 -2.27
C THR A 218 8.90 14.73 -3.04
N ALA A 219 9.56 15.68 -2.38
CA ALA A 219 10.73 16.42 -2.89
C ALA A 219 12.06 15.82 -2.40
N VAL A 220 12.07 14.52 -2.06
CA VAL A 220 13.30 13.81 -1.65
C VAL A 220 14.31 13.76 -2.79
N SER A 221 15.59 13.93 -2.46
CA SER A 221 16.69 13.87 -3.41
C SER A 221 17.57 12.64 -3.17
N ARG A 222 18.67 12.54 -3.93
CA ARG A 222 19.72 11.55 -3.70
C ARG A 222 20.27 11.56 -2.27
N ILE A 223 20.16 12.67 -1.54
CA ILE A 223 20.62 12.76 -0.15
C ILE A 223 19.77 11.86 0.75
N SER A 224 18.45 11.91 0.60
CA SER A 224 17.53 11.00 1.31
C SER A 224 17.84 9.55 0.97
N VAL A 225 17.93 9.21 -0.32
CA VAL A 225 18.17 7.84 -0.77
C VAL A 225 19.52 7.31 -0.28
N ALA A 226 20.57 8.14 -0.34
CA ALA A 226 21.90 7.84 0.20
C ALA A 226 21.90 7.64 1.73
N GLY A 227 20.88 8.09 2.45
CA GLY A 227 20.72 7.86 3.89
C GLY A 227 20.07 6.51 4.23
N LEU A 228 19.38 5.88 3.27
CA LEU A 228 18.51 4.73 3.55
C LEU A 228 19.27 3.47 4.00
N TRP A 229 20.57 3.33 3.67
CA TRP A 229 21.39 2.16 4.06
C TRP A 229 21.41 1.89 5.58
N LYS A 230 21.08 2.90 6.41
CA LYS A 230 20.99 2.76 7.87
C LYS A 230 19.79 1.92 8.32
N PHE A 231 18.71 1.90 7.55
CA PHE A 231 17.48 1.17 7.86
C PHE A 231 17.58 -0.27 7.36
N ARG A 232 18.43 -1.06 8.02
CA ARG A 232 18.77 -2.45 7.60
C ARG A 232 17.57 -3.41 7.62
N LYS A 233 16.48 -3.03 8.26
CA LYS A 233 15.19 -3.76 8.34
C LYS A 233 14.17 -3.32 7.30
N LEU A 234 14.52 -2.36 6.42
CA LEU A 234 13.62 -1.89 5.38
C LEU A 234 13.33 -3.01 4.37
N ARG A 235 12.04 -3.28 4.16
CA ARG A 235 11.51 -4.38 3.32
C ARG A 235 10.69 -3.86 2.15
N ILE A 236 9.96 -2.78 2.37
CA ILE A 236 9.11 -2.13 1.37
C ILE A 236 9.51 -0.66 1.28
N LEU A 237 9.82 -0.21 0.07
CA LEU A 237 10.21 1.17 -0.21
C LEU A 237 9.45 1.69 -1.41
N ASN A 238 8.69 2.76 -1.20
CA ASN A 238 8.07 3.53 -2.27
C ASN A 238 8.85 4.81 -2.55
N LEU A 239 9.42 4.89 -3.75
CA LEU A 239 10.10 6.06 -4.31
C LEU A 239 9.35 6.61 -5.52
N SER A 240 8.09 6.24 -5.72
CA SER A 240 7.34 6.67 -6.90
C SER A 240 7.31 8.19 -7.03
N GLU A 241 7.43 8.67 -8.26
CA GLU A 241 7.42 10.10 -8.61
C GLU A 241 8.45 10.98 -7.87
N THR A 242 9.56 10.38 -7.49
CA THR A 242 10.74 11.09 -6.98
C THR A 242 11.80 11.24 -8.06
N VAL A 243 12.86 12.01 -7.77
CA VAL A 243 13.96 12.24 -8.71
C VAL A 243 15.01 11.11 -8.74
N THR A 244 14.67 9.91 -8.25
CA THR A 244 15.56 8.74 -8.18
C THR A 244 16.09 8.34 -9.56
N THR A 245 17.38 7.99 -9.61
CA THR A 245 18.15 7.64 -10.81
C THR A 245 18.87 6.29 -10.66
N ASP A 246 19.54 5.82 -11.72
CA ASP A 246 20.34 4.61 -11.70
C ASP A 246 21.45 4.62 -10.62
N ASP A 247 22.06 5.78 -10.37
CA ASP A 247 23.11 5.97 -9.36
C ASP A 247 22.62 5.66 -7.93
N ASP A 248 21.33 5.92 -7.68
CA ASP A 248 20.73 5.74 -6.35
C ASP A 248 20.49 4.26 -6.04
N LEU A 249 20.32 3.42 -7.06
CA LEU A 249 20.09 1.98 -6.92
C LEU A 249 21.26 1.27 -6.25
N ALA A 250 22.50 1.76 -6.40
CA ALA A 250 23.66 1.21 -5.72
C ALA A 250 23.52 1.28 -4.18
N THR A 251 22.91 2.35 -3.66
CA THR A 251 22.61 2.45 -2.23
C THR A 251 21.51 1.47 -1.85
N LEU A 252 20.43 1.39 -2.64
CA LEU A 252 19.30 0.50 -2.36
C LEU A 252 19.72 -0.98 -2.39
N ALA A 253 20.67 -1.35 -3.26
CA ALA A 253 21.22 -2.70 -3.33
C ALA A 253 21.97 -3.14 -2.06
N SER A 254 22.36 -2.19 -1.19
CA SER A 254 22.98 -2.50 0.11
C SER A 254 21.96 -2.88 1.20
N LEU A 255 20.67 -2.71 0.95
CA LEU A 255 19.60 -3.04 1.89
C LEU A 255 19.31 -4.55 1.87
N PRO A 256 19.63 -5.28 2.94
CA PRO A 256 19.66 -6.75 2.90
C PRO A 256 18.28 -7.40 2.93
N GLU A 257 17.25 -6.67 3.39
CA GLU A 257 15.88 -7.17 3.53
C GLU A 257 14.91 -6.52 2.51
N LEU A 258 15.39 -5.63 1.63
CA LEU A 258 14.53 -4.92 0.68
C LEU A 258 13.93 -5.91 -0.32
N THR A 259 12.61 -6.06 -0.24
CA THR A 259 11.84 -7.10 -0.92
C THR A 259 10.91 -6.52 -1.96
N VAL A 260 10.38 -5.32 -1.71
CA VAL A 260 9.58 -4.59 -2.67
C VAL A 260 10.08 -3.17 -2.83
N LEU A 261 10.20 -2.77 -4.10
CA LEU A 261 10.69 -1.46 -4.48
C LEU A 261 9.81 -0.88 -5.58
N ASN A 262 9.12 0.20 -5.27
CA ASN A 262 8.34 0.95 -6.25
C ASN A 262 9.18 2.12 -6.80
N LEU A 263 9.47 2.07 -8.10
CA LEU A 263 10.22 3.08 -8.86
C LEU A 263 9.33 3.75 -9.92
N PHE A 264 8.01 3.63 -9.80
CA PHE A 264 7.07 4.22 -10.73
C PHE A 264 7.37 5.71 -11.00
N GLY A 265 7.39 6.12 -12.26
CA GLY A 265 7.58 7.53 -12.62
C GLY A 265 8.95 8.11 -12.25
N THR A 266 9.95 7.29 -11.90
CA THR A 266 11.32 7.75 -11.61
C THR A 266 12.18 7.82 -12.86
N GLN A 267 13.42 8.31 -12.71
CA GLN A 267 14.37 8.50 -13.81
C GLN A 267 15.28 7.29 -14.06
N VAL A 268 14.99 6.15 -13.45
CA VAL A 268 15.69 4.87 -13.65
C VAL A 268 15.58 4.43 -15.11
N SER A 269 16.66 3.91 -15.67
CA SER A 269 16.78 3.48 -17.06
C SER A 269 17.28 2.04 -17.18
N ASP A 270 17.43 1.55 -18.42
CA ASP A 270 18.04 0.24 -18.70
C ASP A 270 19.41 0.05 -18.02
N ALA A 271 20.17 1.13 -17.76
CA ALA A 271 21.46 1.07 -17.10
C ALA A 271 21.38 0.63 -15.63
N GLY A 272 20.24 0.88 -14.96
CA GLY A 272 20.00 0.47 -13.57
C GLY A 272 19.60 -1.01 -13.41
N LEU A 273 19.20 -1.68 -14.50
CA LEU A 273 18.66 -3.04 -14.44
C LEU A 273 19.67 -4.08 -13.97
N ASP A 274 20.95 -3.91 -14.30
CA ASP A 274 22.03 -4.80 -13.83
C ASP A 274 22.18 -4.76 -12.31
N ILE A 275 21.91 -3.60 -11.69
CA ILE A 275 21.92 -3.45 -10.23
C ILE A 275 20.70 -4.16 -9.64
N LEU A 276 19.50 -3.94 -10.19
CA LEU A 276 18.27 -4.60 -9.74
C LEU A 276 18.40 -6.14 -9.83
N ALA A 277 19.03 -6.66 -10.88
CA ALA A 277 19.27 -8.09 -11.04
C ALA A 277 20.11 -8.68 -9.88
N GLN A 278 21.03 -7.91 -9.31
CA GLN A 278 21.89 -8.32 -8.20
C GLN A 278 21.20 -8.28 -6.82
N MET A 279 20.06 -7.58 -6.70
CA MET A 279 19.32 -7.46 -5.44
C MET A 279 18.55 -8.74 -5.12
N ARG A 280 19.21 -9.72 -4.49
CA ARG A 280 18.67 -11.08 -4.27
C ARG A 280 17.46 -11.13 -3.35
N SER A 281 17.32 -10.17 -2.44
CA SER A 281 16.16 -10.04 -1.55
C SER A 281 14.93 -9.53 -2.30
N LEU A 282 15.12 -8.77 -3.38
CA LEU A 282 14.03 -8.14 -4.12
C LEU A 282 13.17 -9.20 -4.82
N LYS A 283 11.86 -9.15 -4.58
CA LYS A 283 10.83 -10.05 -5.12
C LYS A 283 9.81 -9.32 -5.97
N ARG A 284 9.70 -8.00 -5.84
CA ARG A 284 8.84 -7.18 -6.68
C ARG A 284 9.46 -5.82 -6.96
N VAL A 285 9.38 -5.39 -8.21
CA VAL A 285 9.77 -4.06 -8.64
C VAL A 285 8.74 -3.48 -9.60
N TYR A 286 8.37 -2.21 -9.40
CA TYR A 286 7.50 -1.46 -10.32
C TYR A 286 8.34 -0.47 -11.09
N LEU A 287 8.34 -0.61 -12.41
CA LEU A 287 9.14 0.18 -13.35
C LEU A 287 8.26 0.94 -14.35
N TRP A 288 6.93 0.95 -14.16
CA TRP A 288 6.04 1.68 -15.04
C TRP A 288 6.34 3.19 -15.00
N ARG A 289 6.20 3.86 -16.15
CA ARG A 289 6.59 5.26 -16.36
C ARG A 289 8.04 5.64 -16.01
N THR A 290 8.95 4.66 -15.94
CA THR A 290 10.40 4.93 -15.90
C THR A 290 10.98 5.06 -17.31
N LYS A 291 12.30 5.21 -17.42
CA LYS A 291 13.03 5.16 -18.70
C LYS A 291 13.49 3.75 -19.08
N VAL A 292 13.03 2.72 -18.35
CA VAL A 292 13.28 1.31 -18.69
C VAL A 292 12.47 0.96 -19.93
N SER A 293 13.15 0.37 -20.92
CA SER A 293 12.50 -0.14 -22.13
C SER A 293 11.73 -1.44 -21.83
N PRO A 294 10.66 -1.76 -22.58
CA PRO A 294 10.00 -3.05 -22.50
C PRO A 294 10.96 -4.23 -22.69
N GLU A 295 11.94 -4.09 -23.59
CA GLU A 295 12.99 -5.09 -23.81
C GLU A 295 13.90 -5.23 -22.59
N GLY A 296 14.25 -4.13 -21.94
CA GLY A 296 15.00 -4.10 -20.69
C GLY A 296 14.28 -4.84 -19.57
N ALA A 297 12.99 -4.52 -19.37
CA ALA A 297 12.16 -5.20 -18.39
C ALA A 297 12.04 -6.71 -18.67
N LYS A 298 11.82 -7.11 -19.94
CA LYS A 298 11.82 -8.52 -20.36
C LYS A 298 13.16 -9.21 -20.05
N ARG A 299 14.30 -8.55 -20.30
CA ARG A 299 15.64 -9.09 -19.95
C ARG A 299 15.80 -9.28 -18.44
N LEU A 300 15.38 -8.30 -17.63
CA LEU A 300 15.44 -8.40 -16.17
C LEU A 300 14.58 -9.59 -15.69
N ALA A 301 13.32 -9.67 -16.12
CA ALA A 301 12.40 -10.76 -15.77
C ALA A 301 12.97 -12.14 -16.14
N ASN A 302 13.56 -12.27 -17.33
CA ASN A 302 14.21 -13.51 -17.77
C ASN A 302 15.43 -13.88 -16.92
N SER A 303 16.21 -12.90 -16.47
CA SER A 303 17.39 -13.13 -15.63
C SER A 303 17.05 -13.42 -14.16
N ARG A 304 15.90 -12.94 -13.69
CA ARG A 304 15.38 -13.07 -12.34
C ARG A 304 13.93 -13.59 -12.36
N PRO A 305 13.71 -14.89 -12.66
CA PRO A 305 12.36 -15.47 -12.71
C PRO A 305 11.66 -15.48 -11.34
N ASP A 306 12.40 -15.21 -10.26
CA ASP A 306 11.88 -15.05 -8.90
C ASP A 306 11.45 -13.60 -8.55
N LEU A 307 11.69 -12.64 -9.46
CA LEU A 307 11.36 -11.22 -9.32
C LEU A 307 10.14 -10.89 -10.19
N LEU A 308 9.05 -10.44 -9.56
CA LEU A 308 7.93 -9.84 -10.28
C LEU A 308 8.36 -8.46 -10.80
N VAL A 309 8.52 -8.34 -12.12
CA VAL A 309 8.79 -7.08 -12.79
C VAL A 309 7.48 -6.53 -13.34
N ASP A 310 6.98 -5.45 -12.73
CA ASP A 310 5.75 -4.80 -13.13
C ASP A 310 6.05 -3.55 -13.96
N ILE A 311 5.51 -3.48 -15.18
CA ILE A 311 5.63 -2.35 -16.10
C ILE A 311 4.28 -1.75 -16.48
N GLY A 312 3.22 -1.98 -15.70
CA GLY A 312 1.88 -1.40 -15.90
C GLY A 312 1.05 -2.01 -17.01
N GLU A 313 1.67 -2.77 -17.92
CA GLU A 313 1.01 -3.63 -18.88
C GLU A 313 1.29 -5.09 -18.51
N ALA A 314 0.25 -5.93 -18.53
CA ALA A 314 0.48 -7.36 -18.58
C ALA A 314 1.41 -7.59 -19.77
N LEU A 315 2.60 -8.17 -19.53
CA LEU A 315 3.48 -8.63 -20.59
C LEU A 315 2.65 -9.60 -21.43
N SER A 316 2.00 -9.10 -22.48
CA SER A 316 1.24 -9.94 -23.38
C SER A 316 2.25 -10.91 -23.96
N GLU A 317 2.02 -12.19 -23.68
CA GLU A 317 2.59 -13.24 -24.53
C GLU A 317 2.15 -12.86 -25.95
N GLU A 318 3.12 -12.58 -26.81
CA GLU A 318 2.89 -12.20 -28.19
C GLU A 318 1.95 -13.24 -28.83
N GLU A 319 0.72 -12.84 -29.15
CA GLU A 319 -0.13 -13.67 -30.01
C GLU A 319 0.61 -13.88 -31.33
N PRO A 320 0.66 -15.11 -31.86
CA PRO A 320 1.39 -15.39 -33.07
C PRO A 320 0.77 -14.59 -34.22
N ILE A 321 1.59 -13.78 -34.88
CA ILE A 321 1.22 -13.03 -36.07
C ILE A 321 0.72 -14.03 -37.12
N THR A 322 -0.60 -14.14 -37.29
CA THR A 322 -1.19 -14.76 -38.47
C THR A 322 -1.10 -13.75 -39.60
N GLN A 323 -0.11 -13.94 -40.47
CA GLN A 323 -0.07 -13.29 -41.79
C GLN A 323 -1.14 -13.96 -42.67
N ASP A 324 -2.11 -13.17 -43.13
CA ASP A 324 -2.91 -13.46 -44.33
C ASP A 324 -2.30 -12.71 -45.54
#